data_AF-A0A4R1G7L1-F1
#
_entry.id   AF-A0A4R1G7L1-F1
#
_cell.length_a   1.000
_cell.length_b   1.000
_cell.length_c   1.000
_cell.angle_alpha   90.00
_cell.angle_beta   90.00
_cell.angle_gamma   90.00
#
_symmetry.space_group_name_H-M   'P 1'
#
loop_
_entity.id
_entity.type
_entity.pdbx_description
1 polymer ?
#
loop_
_entity_poly.entity_id
_entity_poly.type
_entity_poly.pdbx_seq_one_letter_code
_entity_poly.pdbx_strand_id
1 'polypeptide(L)'
;MIVRWQKNSDYRVIRIYRDLVGDWVVEQCWGNPNASHQSHTLVDSRQAARAMMLQINREQRKLGFRRCVTGEEQLDFGFDLT
;
A
#
# COMPACT_ATOMS: atom_id res chain seq x y z
N MET A 1 4.46 4.11 4.40
CA MET A 1 3.02 4.35 4.70
C MET A 1 2.21 3.23 4.08
N ILE A 2 1.45 2.49 4.88
CA ILE A 2 0.52 1.46 4.39
C ILE A 2 -0.94 1.89 4.55
N VAL A 3 -1.81 1.35 3.71
CA VAL A 3 -3.26 1.30 3.92
C VAL A 3 -3.76 -0.08 3.58
N ARG A 4 -4.47 -0.71 4.52
CA ARG A 4 -5.15 -1.98 4.29
C ARG A 4 -6.66 -1.78 4.25
N TRP A 5 -7.28 -2.43 3.28
CA TRP A 5 -8.71 -2.49 3.05
C TRP A 5 -9.16 -3.94 3.07
N GLN A 6 -10.34 -4.19 3.62
CA GLN A 6 -10.95 -5.52 3.65
C GLN A 6 -12.46 -5.47 3.40
N LYS A 7 -12.96 -6.47 2.69
CA LYS A 7 -14.39 -6.73 2.45
C LYS A 7 -14.59 -8.23 2.35
N ASN A 8 -15.30 -8.84 3.31
CA ASN A 8 -15.41 -10.30 3.40
C ASN A 8 -14.00 -10.95 3.36
N SER A 9 -13.79 -11.88 2.43
CA SER A 9 -12.49 -12.53 2.18
C SER A 9 -11.57 -11.71 1.27
N ASP A 10 -12.07 -10.65 0.63
CA ASP A 10 -11.27 -9.81 -0.26
C ASP A 10 -10.46 -8.79 0.52
N TYR A 11 -9.25 -8.52 0.04
CA TYR A 11 -8.35 -7.53 0.62
C TYR A 11 -7.72 -6.66 -0.46
N ARG A 12 -7.29 -5.46 -0.02
CA ARG A 12 -6.41 -4.60 -0.80
C ARG A 12 -5.44 -3.87 0.12
N VAL A 13 -4.15 -3.97 -0.17
CA VAL A 13 -3.06 -3.31 0.53
C VAL A 13 -2.40 -2.34 -0.42
N ILE A 14 -2.17 -1.11 0.03
CA ILE A 14 -1.41 -0.09 -0.68
C ILE A 14 -0.24 0.33 0.20
N ARG A 15 0.98 0.30 -0.35
CA ARG A 15 2.19 0.83 0.31
C ARG A 15 2.76 1.98 -0.51
N ILE A 16 3.17 3.02 0.20
CA ILE A 16 4.00 4.08 -0.34
C ILE A 16 5.31 4.10 0.42
N TYR A 17 6.40 3.96 -0.32
CA TYR A 17 7.77 4.02 0.17
C TYR A 17 8.67 4.71 -0.85
N ARG A 18 9.88 5.01 -0.43
CA ARG A 18 10.97 5.46 -1.29
C ARG A 18 11.92 4.29 -1.47
N ASP A 19 12.26 3.94 -2.71
CA ASP A 19 13.20 2.85 -2.96
C ASP A 19 14.67 3.27 -2.69
N LEU A 20 15.61 2.38 -2.98
CA LEU A 20 17.04 2.60 -2.74
C LEU A 20 17.66 3.65 -3.66
N VAL A 21 17.09 3.88 -4.84
CA VAL A 21 17.60 4.85 -5.83
C VAL A 21 16.95 6.23 -5.62
N GLY A 22 15.88 6.28 -4.85
CA GLY A 22 15.23 7.51 -4.39
C GLY A 22 13.89 7.77 -5.04
N ASP A 23 13.35 6.83 -5.84
CA ASP A 23 12.06 6.95 -6.49
C ASP A 23 10.92 6.68 -5.51
N TRP A 24 9.79 7.37 -5.71
CA TRP A 24 8.57 7.07 -4.95
C TRP A 24 7.84 5.91 -5.61
N VAL A 25 7.53 4.89 -4.81
CA VAL A 25 6.82 3.71 -5.27
C VAL A 25 5.45 3.64 -4.63
N VAL A 26 4.41 3.44 -5.44
CA VAL A 26 3.09 2.99 -5.00
C VAL A 26 2.97 1.51 -5.32
N GLU A 27 3.10 0.68 -4.29
CA GLU A 27 2.83 -0.75 -4.38
C GLU A 27 1.37 -1.02 -4.02
N GLN A 28 0.71 -1.87 -4.80
CA GLN A 28 -0.64 -2.36 -4.57
C GLN A 28 -0.63 -3.89 -4.58
N CYS A 29 -1.29 -4.50 -3.61
CA CYS A 29 -1.56 -5.94 -3.58
C CYS A 29 -3.03 -6.15 -3.26
N TRP A 30 -3.75 -6.97 -4.02
CA TRP A 30 -5.18 -7.23 -3.79
C TRP A 30 -5.58 -8.62 -4.26
N GLY A 31 -6.70 -9.09 -3.74
CA GLY A 31 -7.24 -10.39 -4.08
C GLY A 31 -8.01 -10.98 -2.92
N ASN A 32 -7.98 -12.30 -2.82
CA ASN A 32 -8.67 -13.10 -1.81
C ASN A 32 -7.74 -14.26 -1.37
N PRO A 33 -8.17 -15.18 -0.47
CA PRO A 33 -7.30 -16.25 0.00
C PRO A 33 -6.82 -17.22 -1.09
N ASN A 34 -7.47 -17.26 -2.26
CA ASN A 34 -7.18 -18.21 -3.33
C ASN A 34 -6.36 -17.60 -4.47
N ALA A 35 -6.39 -16.28 -4.63
CA ALA A 35 -5.71 -15.59 -5.71
C ALA A 35 -5.26 -14.18 -5.28
N SER A 36 -4.07 -13.78 -5.70
CA SER A 36 -3.52 -12.45 -5.43
C SER A 36 -2.94 -11.82 -6.69
N HIS A 37 -3.01 -10.50 -6.74
CA HIS A 37 -2.44 -9.65 -7.78
C HIS A 37 -1.60 -8.55 -7.13
N GLN A 38 -0.54 -8.15 -7.80
CA GLN A 38 0.35 -7.09 -7.35
C GLN A 38 0.68 -6.13 -8.49
N SER A 39 0.93 -4.87 -8.14
CA SER A 39 1.41 -3.86 -9.07
C SER A 39 2.32 -2.88 -8.33
N HIS A 40 3.38 -2.45 -9.01
CA HIS A 40 4.27 -1.39 -8.58
C HIS A 40 4.21 -0.26 -9.59
N THR A 41 4.05 0.97 -9.10
CA THR A 41 4.05 2.17 -9.95
C THR A 41 5.04 3.17 -9.39
N LEU A 42 6.04 3.51 -10.22
CA LEU A 42 6.96 4.61 -9.94
C LEU A 42 6.24 5.93 -10.19
N VAL A 43 6.47 6.91 -9.33
CA VAL A 43 5.93 8.26 -9.47
C VAL A 43 6.98 9.30 -9.09
N ASP A 44 6.91 10.46 -9.73
CA ASP A 44 7.97 11.47 -9.65
C ASP A 44 8.02 12.20 -8.30
N SER A 45 7.00 12.04 -7.44
CA SER A 45 6.94 12.76 -6.17
C SER A 45 6.07 12.07 -5.12
N ARG A 46 6.34 12.41 -3.85
CA ARG A 46 5.50 12.01 -2.71
C ARG A 46 4.07 12.50 -2.86
N GLN A 47 3.86 13.69 -3.45
CA GLN A 47 2.54 14.24 -3.71
C GLN A 47 1.79 13.39 -4.73
N ALA A 48 2.42 12.99 -5.84
CA ALA A 48 1.83 12.11 -6.84
C ALA A 48 1.46 10.75 -6.23
N ALA A 49 2.34 10.17 -5.42
CA ALA A 49 2.06 8.92 -4.69
C ALA A 49 0.82 9.05 -3.80
N ARG A 50 0.74 10.15 -3.01
CA ARG A 50 -0.42 10.42 -2.14
C ARG A 50 -1.70 10.64 -2.94
N ALA A 51 -1.64 11.33 -4.08
CA ALA A 51 -2.80 11.55 -4.94
C ALA A 51 -3.37 10.21 -5.45
N MET A 52 -2.49 9.31 -5.91
CA MET A 52 -2.88 7.97 -6.34
C MET A 52 -3.51 7.17 -5.19
N MET A 53 -2.91 7.18 -4.01
CA MET A 53 -3.50 6.51 -2.84
C MET A 53 -4.87 7.10 -2.45
N LEU A 54 -5.05 8.41 -2.52
CA LEU A 54 -6.34 9.03 -2.23
C LEU A 54 -7.41 8.61 -3.24
N GLN A 55 -7.06 8.49 -4.52
CA GLN A 55 -7.95 7.98 -5.55
C GLN A 55 -8.37 6.54 -5.25
N ILE A 56 -7.38 5.65 -5.00
CA ILE A 56 -7.65 4.25 -4.62
C ILE A 56 -8.54 4.18 -3.39
N ASN A 57 -8.26 4.97 -2.35
CA ASN A 57 -9.04 5.01 -1.12
C ASN A 57 -10.51 5.40 -1.37
N ARG A 58 -10.77 6.35 -2.29
CA ARG A 58 -12.14 6.73 -2.67
C ARG A 58 -12.85 5.58 -3.37
N GLU A 59 -12.18 4.89 -4.27
CA GLU A 59 -12.72 3.72 -4.97
C GLU A 59 -13.03 2.57 -4.01
N GLN A 60 -12.12 2.25 -3.09
CA GLN A 60 -12.35 1.16 -2.12
C GLN A 60 -13.56 1.44 -1.21
N ARG A 61 -13.74 2.68 -0.77
CA ARG A 61 -14.96 3.07 -0.02
C ARG A 61 -16.22 2.87 -0.84
N LYS A 62 -16.22 3.28 -2.11
CA LYS A 62 -17.37 3.08 -3.02
C LYS A 62 -17.69 1.60 -3.22
N LEU A 63 -16.68 0.74 -3.24
CA LEU A 63 -16.83 -0.72 -3.38
C LEU A 63 -17.26 -1.41 -2.07
N GLY A 64 -17.39 -0.67 -0.96
CA GLY A 64 -17.81 -1.17 0.34
C GLY A 64 -16.69 -1.80 1.17
N PHE A 65 -15.43 -1.60 0.80
CA PHE A 65 -14.31 -1.99 1.65
C PHE A 65 -14.23 -1.11 2.89
N ARG A 66 -13.83 -1.72 4.00
CA ARG A 66 -13.53 -1.01 5.24
C ARG A 66 -12.02 -0.93 5.43
N ARG A 67 -11.54 0.22 5.91
CA ARG A 67 -10.13 0.41 6.21
C ARG A 67 -9.80 -0.33 7.49
N CYS A 68 -8.81 -1.22 7.44
CA CYS A 68 -8.28 -1.87 8.63
C CYS A 68 -7.31 -0.92 9.31
N VAL A 69 -7.48 -0.71 10.62
CA VAL A 69 -6.48 -0.03 11.44
C VAL A 69 -5.58 -1.13 11.98
N THR A 70 -4.42 -1.33 11.35
CA THR A 70 -3.37 -2.17 11.89
C THR A 70 -2.26 -1.27 12.41
N GLY A 71 -1.85 -1.46 13.66
CA GLY A 71 -0.52 -1.03 14.10
C GLY A 71 0.50 -1.77 13.23
N GLU A 72 1.32 -1.04 12.50
CA GLU A 72 2.41 -1.65 11.75
C GLU A 72 3.52 -2.02 12.74
N GLU A 73 3.92 -3.28 12.74
CA GLU A 73 5.23 -3.68 13.25
C GLU A 73 6.19 -3.65 12.06
N GLN A 74 6.98 -2.58 11.97
CA GLN A 74 8.08 -2.51 11.02
C GLN A 74 9.21 -3.34 11.61
N LEU A 75 9.45 -4.52 11.04
CA LEU A 75 10.60 -5.34 11.42
C LEU A 75 11.87 -4.53 11.14
N ASP A 76 12.64 -4.28 12.18
CA ASP A 76 13.93 -3.65 12.06
C ASP A 76 14.88 -4.61 11.34
N PHE A 77 15.60 -4.10 10.34
CA PHE A 77 16.52 -4.92 9.56
C PHE A 77 17.92 -4.99 10.19
N GLY A 78 18.13 -4.34 11.33
CA GLY A 78 19.39 -4.41 12.07
C GLY A 78 20.58 -3.89 11.26
N PHE A 79 20.36 -2.88 10.41
CA PHE A 79 21.44 -2.20 9.70
C PHE A 79 22.15 -1.21 10.64
N ASP A 80 22.68 -1.71 11.75
CA ASP A 80 23.66 -0.96 12.54
C ASP A 80 24.92 -0.84 11.68
N LEU A 81 25.08 0.32 11.05
CA LEU A 81 26.31 0.73 10.39
C LEU A 81 27.33 1.05 11.48
N THR A 82 28.09 0.03 11.90
CA THR A 82 29.37 0.22 12.62
C THR A 82 30.46 0.75 11.70
#